data_AF-A0A535ESU6-F1
#
_entry.id   AF-A0A535ESU6-F1
#
_cell.length_a   1.000
_cell.length_b   1.000
_cell.length_c   1.000
_cell.angle_alpha   90.00
_cell.angle_beta   90.00
_cell.angle_gamma   90.00
#
_symmetry.space_group_name_H-M   'P 1'
#
loop_
_entity.id
_entity.type
_entity.pdbx_description
1 polymer ?
#
loop_
_entity_poly.entity_id
_entity_poly.type
_entity_poly.pdbx_seq_one_letter_code
_entity_poly.pdbx_strand_id
1 'polypeptide(L)'
;MRTNVLDAHPSARLRVYAVWFDMLPGDDRRWTDLQVLNDPRVTNYWDAGKTVGSFYARQAGDTDVTWDAYFLYGPDARWSDAPAPELSSGGPVIGSSDELTAAVRPFLRE
;
A
#
# COMPACT_ATOMS: atom_id res chain seq x y z
N MET A 1 -6.54 -4.58 6.55
CA MET A 1 -5.66 -5.19 5.53
C MET A 1 -5.00 -6.50 6.04
N ARG A 2 -4.14 -6.49 7.08
CA ARG A 2 -3.53 -7.74 7.61
C ARG A 2 -4.58 -8.79 7.96
N THR A 3 -5.46 -8.51 8.93
CA THR A 3 -6.47 -9.48 9.39
C THR A 3 -7.51 -9.83 8.33
N ASN A 4 -8.06 -8.81 7.67
CA ASN A 4 -9.21 -9.00 6.77
C ASN A 4 -8.85 -9.56 5.38
N VAL A 5 -7.57 -9.51 4.98
CA VAL A 5 -7.12 -9.97 3.66
C VAL A 5 -6.00 -11.00 3.77
N LEU A 6 -4.92 -10.65 4.46
CA LEU A 6 -3.74 -11.52 4.51
C LEU A 6 -4.01 -12.75 5.39
N ASP A 7 -4.42 -12.56 6.64
CA ASP A 7 -4.67 -13.65 7.59
C ASP A 7 -5.85 -14.52 7.11
N ALA A 8 -6.88 -13.90 6.52
CA ALA A 8 -8.05 -14.59 5.99
C ALA A 8 -7.77 -15.44 4.73
N HIS A 9 -6.71 -15.11 3.98
CA HIS A 9 -6.36 -15.80 2.72
C HIS A 9 -4.86 -16.10 2.67
N PRO A 10 -4.33 -17.01 3.51
CA PRO A 10 -2.89 -17.23 3.66
C PRO A 10 -2.22 -17.80 2.39
N SER A 11 -2.97 -18.52 1.55
CA SER A 11 -2.49 -19.06 0.27
C SER A 11 -2.55 -18.05 -0.89
N ALA A 12 -3.25 -16.92 -0.72
CA ALA A 12 -3.39 -15.93 -1.78
C ALA A 12 -2.02 -15.39 -2.18
N ARG A 13 -1.76 -15.38 -3.49
CA ARG A 13 -0.51 -14.94 -4.12
C ARG A 13 -0.40 -13.42 -4.18
N LEU A 14 -0.58 -12.78 -3.04
CA LEU A 14 -0.42 -11.34 -2.87
C LEU A 14 1.03 -11.00 -2.58
N ARG A 15 1.44 -9.80 -3.02
CA ARG A 15 2.68 -9.17 -2.60
C ARG A 15 2.36 -7.76 -2.14
N VAL A 16 2.87 -7.41 -0.98
CA VAL A 16 2.53 -6.18 -0.29
C VAL A 16 3.81 -5.42 -0.01
N TYR A 17 3.84 -4.16 -0.42
CA TYR A 17 4.94 -3.26 -0.11
C TYR A 17 4.40 -2.19 0.83
N ALA A 18 4.83 -2.23 2.08
CA ALA A 18 4.48 -1.21 3.07
C ALA A 18 5.61 -0.18 3.10
N VAL A 19 5.30 1.06 2.71
CA VAL A 19 6.27 2.15 2.64
C VAL A 19 5.96 3.15 3.76
N TRP A 20 6.84 3.21 4.75
CA TRP A 20 6.72 4.06 5.92
C TRP A 20 7.63 5.28 5.77
N PHE A 21 7.18 6.43 6.24
CA PHE A 21 7.96 7.66 6.28
C PHE A 21 7.39 8.61 7.33
N ASP A 22 8.16 9.63 7.66
CA ASP A 22 7.83 10.68 8.63
C ASP A 22 6.91 11.74 7.99
N MET A 23 5.60 11.63 8.16
CA MET A 23 4.66 12.58 7.55
C MET A 23 4.30 13.73 8.50
N LEU A 24 4.08 13.42 9.78
CA LEU A 24 3.66 14.38 10.79
C LEU A 24 4.82 14.79 11.70
N PRO A 25 4.76 15.98 12.32
CA PRO A 25 5.73 16.40 13.31
C PRO A 25 5.85 15.37 14.46
N GLY A 26 7.06 14.84 14.65
CA GLY A 26 7.35 13.84 15.68
C GLY A 26 7.38 12.39 15.17
N ASP A 27 6.98 12.13 13.92
CA ASP A 27 7.19 10.83 13.30
C ASP A 27 8.68 10.50 13.20
N ASP A 28 9.03 9.25 13.47
CA ASP A 28 10.40 8.76 13.43
C ASP A 28 10.37 7.26 13.10
N ARG A 29 11.32 6.82 12.28
CA ARG A 29 11.52 5.41 11.92
C ARG A 29 11.54 4.49 13.13
N ARG A 30 12.13 4.93 14.24
CA ARG A 30 12.27 4.11 15.46
C ARG A 30 10.92 3.76 16.12
N TRP A 31 9.86 4.51 15.80
CA TRP A 31 8.52 4.30 16.32
C TRP A 31 7.62 3.53 15.37
N THR A 32 8.09 3.18 14.17
CA THR A 32 7.32 2.38 13.22
C THR A 32 7.12 0.96 13.74
N ASP A 33 5.88 0.62 14.12
CA ASP A 33 5.52 -0.73 14.52
C ASP A 33 5.33 -1.65 13.31
N LEU A 34 6.40 -2.37 12.96
CA LEU A 34 6.37 -3.34 11.85
C LEU A 34 5.49 -4.56 12.16
N GLN A 35 5.03 -4.76 13.40
CA GLN A 35 4.11 -5.86 13.73
C GLN A 35 2.71 -5.63 13.16
N VAL A 36 2.33 -4.38 12.88
CA VAL A 36 1.03 -4.04 12.27
C VAL A 36 0.82 -4.76 10.93
N LEU A 37 1.89 -4.96 10.15
CA LEU A 37 1.90 -5.70 8.88
C LEU A 37 2.95 -6.82 8.87
N ASN A 38 3.00 -7.63 9.93
CA ASN A 38 3.87 -8.80 10.01
C ASN A 38 3.24 -10.03 9.33
N ASP A 39 3.42 -10.12 8.00
CA ASP A 39 3.02 -11.27 7.18
C ASP A 39 4.16 -11.57 6.18
N PRO A 40 4.45 -12.84 5.85
CA PRO A 40 5.55 -13.22 4.96
C PRO A 40 5.45 -12.64 3.53
N ARG A 41 4.28 -12.15 3.11
CA ARG A 41 4.06 -11.50 1.81
C ARG A 41 4.30 -9.98 1.85
N VAL A 42 4.55 -9.43 3.04
CA VAL A 42 4.81 -8.01 3.24
C VAL A 42 6.31 -7.74 3.26
N THR A 43 6.75 -6.82 2.42
CA THR A 43 8.07 -6.19 2.53
C THR A 43 7.90 -4.77 3.04
N ASN A 44 8.53 -4.46 4.16
CA ASN A 44 8.48 -3.14 4.79
C ASN A 44 9.70 -2.30 4.34
N TYR A 45 9.45 -1.07 3.90
CA TYR A 45 10.46 -0.09 3.52
C TYR A 45 10.33 1.17 4.36
N TRP A 46 11.47 1.81 4.65
CA TRP A 46 11.51 3.17 5.19
C TRP A 46 11.97 4.13 4.10
N ASP A 47 11.17 5.13 3.78
CA ASP A 47 11.39 6.10 2.71
C ASP A 47 11.51 7.52 3.28
N ALA A 48 12.64 7.81 3.93
CA ALA A 48 12.91 9.15 4.49
C ALA A 48 12.80 10.28 3.45
N GLY A 49 13.06 9.96 2.18
CA GLY A 49 12.96 10.89 1.06
C GLY A 49 11.54 11.15 0.57
N LYS A 50 10.55 10.40 1.08
CA LYS A 50 9.13 10.44 0.65
C LYS A 50 8.98 10.22 -0.87
N THR A 51 9.93 9.50 -1.45
CA THR A 51 10.05 9.24 -2.89
C THR A 51 8.77 8.65 -3.48
N VAL A 52 8.20 7.64 -2.83
CA VAL A 52 7.00 6.95 -3.33
C VAL A 52 5.76 7.84 -3.18
N GLY A 53 5.60 8.50 -2.04
CA GLY A 53 4.48 9.41 -1.80
C GLY A 53 4.48 10.62 -2.75
N SER A 54 5.65 11.22 -2.98
CA SER A 54 5.83 12.31 -3.95
C SER A 54 5.60 11.85 -5.39
N PHE A 55 5.98 10.61 -5.73
CA PHE A 55 5.72 10.05 -7.05
C PHE A 55 4.21 10.00 -7.33
N TYR A 56 3.41 9.45 -6.41
CA TYR A 56 1.96 9.33 -6.58
C TYR A 56 1.25 10.68 -6.53
N ALA A 57 1.68 11.59 -5.66
CA ALA A 57 1.19 12.97 -5.62
C ALA A 57 1.29 13.64 -7.00
N ARG A 58 2.48 13.55 -7.61
CA ARG A 58 2.73 14.12 -8.94
C ARG A 58 1.86 13.47 -10.03
N GLN A 59 1.60 12.16 -9.95
CA GLN A 59 0.69 11.50 -10.90
C GLN A 59 -0.75 12.01 -10.75
N ALA A 60 -1.18 12.35 -9.53
CA ALA A 60 -2.50 12.91 -9.25
C ALA A 60 -2.59 14.44 -9.54
N GLY A 61 -1.49 15.08 -9.91
CA GLY A 61 -1.43 16.54 -10.06
C GLY A 61 -1.40 17.31 -8.74
N ASP A 62 -1.06 16.62 -7.64
CA ASP A 62 -0.94 17.19 -6.30
C ASP A 62 0.51 17.63 -6.01
N THR A 63 0.65 18.63 -5.14
CA THR A 63 1.93 19.11 -4.62
C THR A 63 2.27 18.52 -3.25
N ASP A 64 1.27 18.03 -2.52
CA ASP A 64 1.47 17.42 -1.21
C ASP A 64 1.76 15.92 -1.32
N VAL A 65 2.66 15.41 -0.47
CA VAL A 65 3.07 14.00 -0.48
C VAL A 65 1.85 13.10 -0.23
N THR A 66 1.61 12.12 -1.10
CA THR A 66 0.57 11.13 -0.83
C THR A 66 0.97 10.23 0.33
N TRP A 67 0.12 10.13 1.34
CA TRP A 67 0.31 9.32 2.54
C TRP A 67 -1.03 8.74 2.99
N ASP A 68 -0.99 7.76 3.89
CA ASP A 68 -2.18 7.01 4.33
C ASP A 68 -3.05 6.55 3.15
N ALA A 69 -2.41 5.93 2.15
CA ALA A 69 -3.08 5.49 0.94
C ALA A 69 -2.63 4.08 0.54
N TYR A 70 -3.47 3.40 -0.24
CA TYR A 70 -3.13 2.16 -0.91
C TYR A 70 -3.27 2.30 -2.43
N PHE A 71 -2.51 1.47 -3.14
CA PHE A 71 -2.58 1.31 -4.58
C PHE A 71 -2.55 -0.18 -4.90
N LEU A 72 -3.60 -0.68 -5.55
CA LEU A 72 -3.80 -2.08 -5.90
C LEU A 72 -3.58 -2.26 -7.41
N TYR A 73 -2.67 -3.17 -7.74
CA TYR A 73 -2.31 -3.51 -9.11
C TYR A 73 -2.57 -4.99 -9.38
N GLY A 74 -3.06 -5.27 -10.60
CA GLY A 74 -3.27 -6.64 -11.07
C GLY A 74 -1.99 -7.31 -11.56
N PRO A 75 -2.03 -8.63 -11.87
CA PRO A 75 -0.89 -9.37 -12.39
C PRO A 75 -0.38 -8.85 -13.76
N ASP A 76 -1.24 -8.17 -14.51
CA ASP A 76 -0.91 -7.58 -15.80
C ASP A 76 -0.26 -6.20 -15.68
N ALA A 77 -0.18 -5.63 -14.47
CA ALA A 77 0.44 -4.34 -14.25
C ALA A 77 1.93 -4.36 -14.57
N ARG A 78 2.41 -3.30 -15.21
CA ARG A 78 3.82 -3.11 -15.57
C ARG A 78 4.30 -1.76 -15.07
N TRP A 79 5.52 -1.74 -14.56
CA TRP A 79 6.20 -0.54 -14.12
C TRP A 79 7.03 -0.02 -15.30
N SER A 80 6.49 0.99 -15.99
CA SER A 80 7.22 1.77 -16.99
C SER A 80 7.44 3.18 -16.41
N ASP A 81 6.80 4.19 -16.99
CA ASP A 81 6.80 5.55 -16.41
C ASP A 81 5.89 5.65 -15.18
N ALA A 82 4.77 4.92 -15.21
CA ALA A 82 3.87 4.73 -14.07
C ALA A 82 3.32 3.29 -14.05
N PRO A 83 2.98 2.74 -12.87
CA PRO A 83 2.38 1.42 -12.77
C PRO A 83 0.95 1.42 -13.33
N ALA A 84 0.70 0.59 -14.35
CA ALA A 84 -0.63 0.45 -14.94
C ALA A 84 -0.86 -0.97 -15.50
N PRO A 85 -2.11 -1.47 -15.55
CA PRO A 85 -3.32 -0.81 -15.05
C PRO A 85 -3.42 -0.87 -13.52
N GLU A 86 -3.84 0.24 -12.92
CA GLU A 86 -4.31 0.30 -11.54
C GLU A 86 -5.71 -0.29 -11.45
N LEU A 87 -5.95 -1.14 -10.46
CA LEU A 87 -7.27 -1.73 -10.21
C LEU A 87 -8.09 -0.90 -9.23
N SER A 88 -7.43 -0.34 -8.22
CA SER A 88 -8.06 0.44 -7.16
C SER A 88 -7.02 1.19 -6.36
N SER A 89 -7.35 2.39 -5.91
CA SER A 89 -6.58 3.15 -4.92
C SER A 89 -7.53 3.89 -3.98
N GLY A 90 -7.03 4.26 -2.81
CA GLY A 90 -7.81 5.00 -1.83
C GLY A 90 -7.03 5.33 -0.57
N GLY A 91 -7.55 6.25 0.22
CA GLY A 91 -7.00 6.68 1.50
C GLY A 91 -8.08 7.41 2.32
N PRO A 92 -8.02 7.41 3.67
CA PRO A 92 -7.06 6.72 4.52
C PRO A 92 -7.16 5.18 4.40
N VAL A 93 -6.06 4.43 4.57
CA VAL A 93 -6.04 2.96 4.35
C VAL A 93 -7.08 2.22 5.20
N ILE A 94 -7.28 2.68 6.44
CA ILE A 94 -8.30 2.11 7.33
C ILE A 94 -9.71 2.46 6.82
N GLY A 95 -9.92 3.72 6.44
CA GLY A 95 -11.21 4.21 5.95
C GLY A 95 -11.63 3.59 4.62
N SER A 96 -10.66 3.23 3.78
CA SER A 96 -10.90 2.62 2.46
C SER A 96 -10.69 1.10 2.44
N SER A 97 -10.73 0.45 3.61
CA SER A 97 -10.39 -0.97 3.73
C SER A 97 -11.44 -1.91 3.15
N ASP A 98 -12.71 -1.49 3.10
CA ASP A 98 -13.80 -2.25 2.49
C ASP A 98 -13.66 -2.25 0.96
N GLU A 99 -13.33 -1.10 0.36
CA GLU A 99 -13.05 -0.96 -1.07
C GLU A 99 -11.84 -1.82 -1.47
N LEU A 100 -10.74 -1.74 -0.70
CA LEU A 100 -9.57 -2.57 -0.94
C LEU A 100 -9.92 -4.06 -0.87
N THR A 101 -10.71 -4.47 0.13
CA THR A 101 -11.13 -5.86 0.30
C THR A 101 -12.03 -6.33 -0.85
N ALA A 102 -12.94 -5.47 -1.32
CA ALA A 102 -13.77 -5.77 -2.48
C ALA A 102 -12.94 -5.89 -3.77
N ALA A 103 -11.99 -4.97 -3.98
CA ALA A 103 -11.15 -4.92 -5.18
C ALA A 103 -10.15 -6.09 -5.26
N VAL A 104 -9.63 -6.56 -4.12
CA VAL A 104 -8.68 -7.69 -4.10
C VAL A 104 -9.38 -9.05 -4.22
N ARG A 105 -10.67 -9.15 -3.87
CA ARG A 105 -11.47 -10.40 -3.87
C ARG A 105 -11.31 -11.27 -5.11
N PRO A 106 -11.33 -10.76 -6.37
CA PRO A 106 -11.17 -11.60 -7.55
C PRO A 106 -9.83 -12.36 -7.61
N PHE A 107 -8.83 -11.90 -6.87
CA PHE A 107 -7.45 -12.42 -6.84
C PHE A 107 -7.15 -13.31 -5.62
N LEU A 108 -8.10 -13.47 -4.68
CA LEU A 108 -7.94 -14.26 -3.46
C LEU A 108 -8.22 -15.76 -3.66
N ARG A 109 -8.12 -16.27 -4.90
CA ARG A 109 -8.37 -17.69 -5.18
C ARG A 109 -7.30 -18.56 -4.51
N GLU A 110 -7.76 -19.59 -3.81
CA GLU A 110 -6.96 -20.67 -3.24
C GLU A 110 -6.55 -21.71 -4.29
#